data_AF-A0A1B6NZ22-F1
#
_entry.id   AF-A0A1B6NZ22-F1
#
_cell.length_a   1.000
_cell.length_b   1.000
_cell.length_c   1.000
_cell.angle_alpha   90.00
_cell.angle_beta   90.00
_cell.angle_gamma   90.00
#
_symmetry.space_group_name_H-M   'P 1'
#
loop_
_entity.id
_entity.type
_entity.pdbx_description
1 polymer ?
#
loop_
_entity_poly.entity_id
_entity_poly.type
_entity_poly.pdbx_seq_one_letter_code
_entity_poly.pdbx_strand_id
1 'polypeptide(L)'
;MALTATSDNNGAVVEGDNQPSTSLNQEVLNQANAYHQAQQYKFSTDLYFYHAKQNWKNHEDFYKTIGSFNEEDCKSLVFAHNVYLGNLSANIEFDKGAFKSTLISIFKSQPYPIPYFHELMRFKINNQLPDSSLNWIKGDLRSALHIAYLVQGFFYNKTMVGGTELISHISNYLKYEIMHFNYTPLTLPYYANYVVENNLPLIWRIETIKSVYFRNRTDREIKWLKGDDSDQIEWAYNYLSSDKRDHLILQDIFIPSSIEDKYNLILASLDVLSNAKYTYETLTKNIDMSDPTVDLESISEISYRAKIIENMKDAWAKFSTSNKNEDLSEVKIYKKNQDQLDSIMKAKGTTANKVISQIIENEYKKVFNKN
;
A
#
# COMPACT_ATOMS: atom_id res chain seq x y z
N MET A 1 32.88 46.60 41.50
CA MET A 1 31.92 47.73 41.56
C MET A 1 31.24 47.85 40.21
N ALA A 2 30.08 48.51 40.13
CA ALA A 2 29.23 48.56 38.94
C ALA A 2 29.47 49.81 38.07
N LEU A 3 28.94 49.76 36.84
CA LEU A 3 28.46 50.82 35.91
C LEU A 3 28.10 50.06 34.60
N THR A 4 26.94 50.08 33.91
CA THR A 4 25.81 51.03 33.71
C THR A 4 26.23 52.39 33.14
N ALA A 5 25.61 52.97 32.11
CA ALA A 5 24.67 52.53 31.04
C ALA A 5 24.85 53.52 29.83
N THR A 6 24.02 53.75 28.80
CA THR A 6 22.62 53.40 28.43
C THR A 6 22.44 53.67 26.90
N SER A 7 21.42 53.10 26.23
CA SER A 7 20.86 53.69 24.99
C SER A 7 19.41 53.25 24.72
N ASP A 8 18.50 54.19 24.47
CA ASP A 8 17.05 53.98 24.43
C ASP A 8 16.43 53.83 23.03
N ASN A 9 15.16 53.39 23.05
CA ASN A 9 14.21 53.16 21.95
C ASN A 9 14.14 54.24 20.84
N ASN A 10 13.73 53.84 19.63
CA ASN A 10 12.38 54.17 19.10
C ASN A 10 12.08 53.59 17.69
N GLY A 11 10.88 53.02 17.53
CA GLY A 11 10.17 52.88 16.24
C GLY A 11 10.64 51.76 15.30
N ALA A 12 9.77 50.93 14.69
CA ALA A 12 8.32 50.81 14.87
C ALA A 12 7.86 49.36 14.61
N VAL A 13 6.78 48.95 15.27
CA VAL A 13 6.09 47.68 15.04
C VAL A 13 5.11 47.84 13.87
N VAL A 14 5.06 46.84 12.98
CA VAL A 14 3.88 46.54 12.17
C VAL A 14 3.62 45.03 12.30
N GLU A 15 2.54 44.67 12.97
CA GLU A 15 2.13 43.27 13.13
C GLU A 15 1.57 42.72 11.82
N GLY A 16 2.24 41.70 11.27
CA GLY A 16 1.72 40.89 10.17
C GLY A 16 1.06 39.64 10.73
N ASP A 17 -0.17 39.77 11.21
CA ASP A 17 -0.86 38.71 11.95
C ASP A 17 -1.14 37.48 11.06
N ASN A 18 -0.53 36.34 11.39
CA ASN A 18 -0.76 35.02 10.79
C ASN A 18 -0.23 33.93 11.74
N GLN A 19 -0.91 33.72 12.87
CA GLN A 19 -0.57 32.61 13.76
C GLN A 19 -0.76 31.25 13.07
N PRO A 20 0.17 30.30 13.20
CA PRO A 20 0.00 28.92 12.74
C PRO A 20 -0.91 28.13 13.72
N SER A 21 -2.20 28.44 13.72
CA SER A 21 -3.23 27.85 14.61
C SER A 21 -3.54 26.37 14.36
N THR A 22 -2.79 25.70 13.49
CA THR A 22 -3.01 24.33 13.02
C THR A 22 -2.03 23.31 13.59
N SER A 23 -0.76 23.67 13.86
CA SER A 23 0.26 22.71 14.31
C SER A 23 0.05 22.25 15.76
N LEU A 24 -0.13 23.21 16.68
CA LEU A 24 -0.30 22.92 18.11
C LEU A 24 -1.54 22.06 18.37
N ASN A 25 -2.64 22.34 17.66
CA ASN A 25 -3.87 21.54 17.74
C ASN A 25 -3.66 20.11 17.24
N GLN A 26 -2.92 19.90 16.14
CA GLN A 26 -2.63 18.56 15.63
C GLN A 26 -1.66 17.80 16.55
N GLU A 27 -0.67 18.46 17.15
CA GLU A 27 0.24 17.84 18.09
C GLU A 27 -0.47 17.44 19.39
N VAL A 28 -1.35 18.30 19.93
CA VAL A 28 -2.23 17.96 21.06
C VAL A 28 -3.20 16.83 20.70
N LEU A 29 -3.75 16.79 19.48
CA LEU A 29 -4.55 15.65 19.01
C LEU A 29 -3.73 14.36 18.96
N ASN A 30 -2.48 14.42 18.48
CA ASN A 30 -1.59 13.27 18.39
C ASN A 30 -1.20 12.77 19.79
N GLN A 31 -0.93 13.66 20.74
CA GLN A 31 -0.69 13.33 22.14
C GLN A 31 -1.94 12.77 22.83
N ALA A 32 -3.13 13.32 22.58
CA ALA A 32 -4.40 12.81 23.08
C ALA A 32 -4.74 11.43 22.50
N ASN A 33 -4.47 11.20 21.21
CA ASN A 33 -4.63 9.90 20.56
C ASN A 33 -3.63 8.87 21.11
N ALA A 34 -2.35 9.24 21.26
CA ALA A 34 -1.35 8.38 21.88
C ALA A 34 -1.68 8.07 23.34
N TYR A 35 -2.25 9.03 24.08
CA TYR A 35 -2.78 8.84 25.42
C TYR A 35 -3.98 7.88 25.42
N HIS A 36 -4.96 8.06 24.53
CA HIS A 36 -6.09 7.12 24.38
C HIS A 36 -5.65 5.70 24.00
N GLN A 37 -4.62 5.56 23.16
CA GLN A 37 -4.05 4.27 22.75
C GLN A 37 -3.26 3.60 23.89
N ALA A 38 -2.42 4.35 24.59
CA ALA A 38 -1.78 3.89 25.83
C ALA A 38 -2.83 3.53 26.89
N GLN A 39 -3.94 4.26 26.95
CA GLN A 39 -5.10 3.95 27.77
C GLN A 39 -5.91 2.75 27.26
N GLN A 40 -5.81 2.29 26.00
CA GLN A 40 -6.44 1.02 25.55
C GLN A 40 -5.60 -0.21 25.93
N TYR A 41 -4.27 -0.11 25.85
CA TYR A 41 -3.37 -1.16 26.36
C TYR A 41 -3.41 -1.22 27.88
N LYS A 42 -3.35 -0.05 28.53
CA LYS A 42 -3.56 0.09 29.98
C LYS A 42 -4.97 -0.32 30.37
N PHE A 43 -6.03 0.02 29.64
CA PHE A 43 -7.39 -0.47 29.95
C PHE A 43 -7.49 -1.98 29.84
N SER A 44 -6.93 -2.62 28.82
CA SER A 44 -6.94 -4.10 28.75
C SER A 44 -6.23 -4.72 29.97
N THR A 45 -5.15 -4.10 30.43
CA THR A 45 -4.35 -4.52 31.61
C THR A 45 -5.05 -4.21 32.95
N ASP A 46 -5.57 -2.99 33.11
CA ASP A 46 -6.27 -2.51 34.30
C ASP A 46 -7.67 -3.12 34.43
N LEU A 47 -8.36 -3.39 33.33
CA LEU A 47 -9.64 -4.14 33.29
C LEU A 47 -9.40 -5.60 33.71
N TYR A 48 -8.30 -6.21 33.27
CA TYR A 48 -7.86 -7.52 33.78
C TYR A 48 -7.52 -7.46 35.28
N PHE A 49 -6.74 -6.47 35.74
CA PHE A 49 -6.43 -6.33 37.17
C PHE A 49 -7.60 -5.83 38.03
N TYR A 50 -8.60 -5.19 37.44
CA TYR A 50 -9.86 -4.78 38.09
C TYR A 50 -10.79 -5.97 38.21
N HIS A 51 -10.96 -6.79 37.16
CA HIS A 51 -11.77 -8.00 37.21
C HIS A 51 -11.13 -9.13 38.03
N ALA A 52 -9.80 -9.29 37.98
CA ALA A 52 -9.06 -10.15 38.90
C ALA A 52 -9.11 -9.68 40.37
N LYS A 53 -9.66 -8.48 40.64
CA LYS A 53 -9.98 -7.95 41.98
C LYS A 53 -11.50 -7.80 42.22
N GLN A 54 -12.34 -8.08 41.22
CA GLN A 54 -13.80 -8.08 41.35
C GLN A 54 -14.25 -9.45 41.84
N ASN A 55 -14.74 -9.50 43.08
CA ASN A 55 -15.59 -10.61 43.50
C ASN A 55 -16.98 -10.45 42.87
N TRP A 56 -17.11 -10.81 41.59
CA TRP A 56 -18.42 -11.10 40.98
C TRP A 56 -19.09 -12.19 41.82
N LYS A 57 -20.18 -11.86 42.52
CA LYS A 57 -20.78 -12.73 43.53
C LYS A 57 -21.61 -13.86 42.91
N ASN A 58 -21.95 -13.72 41.63
CA ASN A 58 -22.80 -14.61 40.84
C ASN A 58 -22.60 -14.28 39.34
N HIS A 59 -23.23 -15.06 38.46
CA HIS A 59 -23.18 -14.83 37.01
C HIS A 59 -23.96 -13.59 36.54
N GLU A 60 -24.94 -13.09 37.29
CA GLU A 60 -25.73 -11.90 36.92
C GLU A 60 -24.88 -10.63 36.98
N ASP A 61 -24.05 -10.48 38.02
CA ASP A 61 -23.08 -9.38 38.17
C ASP A 61 -22.06 -9.39 37.02
N PHE A 62 -21.61 -10.57 36.62
CA PHE A 62 -20.75 -10.76 35.45
C PHE A 62 -21.44 -10.34 34.15
N TYR A 63 -22.66 -10.83 33.86
CA TYR A 63 -23.37 -10.46 32.63
C TYR A 63 -23.76 -8.98 32.57
N LYS A 64 -24.05 -8.32 33.71
CA LYS A 64 -24.20 -6.86 33.79
C LYS A 64 -22.91 -6.14 33.39
N THR A 65 -21.76 -6.65 33.83
CA THR A 65 -20.44 -6.11 33.49
C THR A 65 -20.15 -6.22 31.98
N ILE A 66 -20.37 -7.39 31.38
CA ILE A 66 -20.26 -7.56 29.91
C ILE A 66 -21.26 -6.64 29.17
N GLY A 67 -22.45 -6.43 29.74
CA GLY A 67 -23.47 -5.54 29.21
C GLY A 67 -23.02 -4.07 29.09
N SER A 68 -22.09 -3.59 29.92
CA SER A 68 -21.59 -2.22 29.89
C SER A 68 -20.43 -1.96 28.91
N PHE A 69 -19.82 -2.99 28.32
CA PHE A 69 -18.76 -2.83 27.33
C PHE A 69 -19.24 -2.09 26.07
N ASN A 70 -18.36 -1.39 25.36
CA ASN A 70 -18.70 -0.82 24.05
C ASN A 70 -18.57 -1.89 22.93
N GLU A 71 -19.05 -1.57 21.73
CA GLU A 71 -19.09 -2.55 20.63
C GLU A 71 -17.68 -2.96 20.13
N GLU A 72 -16.67 -2.09 20.24
CA GLU A 72 -15.28 -2.41 19.88
C GLU A 72 -14.60 -3.32 20.93
N ASP A 73 -14.90 -3.14 22.23
CA ASP A 73 -14.50 -4.07 23.29
C ASP A 73 -15.14 -5.45 23.07
N CYS A 74 -16.44 -5.47 22.74
CA CYS A 74 -17.16 -6.71 22.44
C CYS A 74 -16.58 -7.41 21.21
N LYS A 75 -16.39 -6.68 20.10
CA LYS A 75 -15.76 -7.17 18.85
C LYS A 75 -14.37 -7.75 19.12
N SER A 76 -13.54 -7.02 19.86
CA SER A 76 -12.19 -7.45 20.22
C SER A 76 -12.16 -8.75 21.03
N LEU A 77 -13.15 -8.98 21.91
CA LEU A 77 -13.26 -10.22 22.68
C LEU A 77 -13.84 -11.39 21.85
N VAL A 78 -14.83 -11.14 20.98
CA VAL A 78 -15.34 -12.15 20.03
C VAL A 78 -14.21 -12.62 19.09
N PHE A 79 -13.43 -11.68 18.56
CA PHE A 79 -12.33 -12.01 17.65
C PHE A 79 -11.20 -12.77 18.35
N ALA A 80 -10.88 -12.40 19.60
CA ALA A 80 -9.94 -13.16 20.41
C ALA A 80 -10.45 -14.58 20.76
N HIS A 81 -11.76 -14.75 20.97
CA HIS A 81 -12.37 -16.06 21.26
C HIS A 81 -12.28 -17.00 20.06
N ASN A 82 -12.65 -16.53 18.87
CA ASN A 82 -12.58 -17.31 17.64
C ASN A 82 -11.14 -17.78 17.36
N VAL A 83 -10.16 -16.89 17.52
CA VAL A 83 -8.74 -17.22 17.36
C VAL A 83 -8.23 -18.18 18.45
N TYR A 84 -8.65 -18.01 19.71
CA TYR A 84 -8.31 -18.92 20.81
C TYR A 84 -8.78 -20.36 20.54
N LEU A 85 -9.92 -20.53 19.87
CA LEU A 85 -10.44 -21.84 19.44
C LEU A 85 -9.90 -22.31 18.08
N GLY A 86 -8.97 -21.58 17.45
CA GLY A 86 -8.43 -21.88 16.12
C GLY A 86 -9.41 -21.65 14.96
N ASN A 87 -10.59 -21.08 15.20
CA ASN A 87 -11.60 -20.79 14.19
C ASN A 87 -11.33 -19.42 13.54
N LEU A 88 -10.20 -19.33 12.84
CA LEU A 88 -9.67 -18.08 12.28
C LEU A 88 -10.61 -17.46 11.22
N SER A 89 -11.26 -18.30 10.41
CA SER A 89 -12.18 -17.86 9.35
C SER A 89 -13.44 -17.17 9.87
N ALA A 90 -13.92 -17.49 11.07
CA ALA A 90 -15.16 -16.91 11.61
C ALA A 90 -15.10 -15.38 11.73
N ASN A 91 -13.93 -14.79 12.00
CA ASN A 91 -13.78 -13.33 12.04
C ASN A 91 -14.01 -12.66 10.68
N ILE A 92 -13.63 -13.34 9.59
CA ILE A 92 -13.74 -12.86 8.22
C ILE A 92 -15.22 -12.69 7.82
N GLU A 93 -16.11 -13.50 8.40
CA GLU A 93 -17.56 -13.52 8.13
C GLU A 93 -18.38 -12.51 8.96
N PHE A 94 -17.81 -11.91 10.02
CA PHE A 94 -18.53 -10.97 10.91
C PHE A 94 -18.67 -9.55 10.33
N ASP A 95 -19.53 -9.39 9.33
CA ASP A 95 -19.87 -8.06 8.80
C ASP A 95 -20.93 -7.34 9.65
N LYS A 96 -20.44 -6.44 10.52
CA LYS A 96 -21.17 -5.38 11.26
C LYS A 96 -22.30 -5.80 12.21
N GLY A 97 -21.91 -5.89 13.49
CA GLY A 97 -22.79 -5.55 14.62
C GLY A 97 -23.32 -6.74 15.41
N ALA A 98 -23.94 -6.42 16.55
CA ALA A 98 -24.43 -7.39 17.53
C ALA A 98 -23.30 -8.20 18.23
N PHE A 99 -22.06 -7.70 18.20
CA PHE A 99 -20.91 -8.32 18.88
C PHE A 99 -21.17 -8.50 20.38
N LYS A 100 -21.89 -7.56 21.02
CA LYS A 100 -22.31 -7.68 22.41
C LYS A 100 -23.19 -8.91 22.68
N SER A 101 -24.18 -9.21 21.82
CA SER A 101 -25.01 -10.41 21.98
C SER A 101 -24.23 -11.69 21.67
N THR A 102 -23.35 -11.67 20.66
CA THR A 102 -22.45 -12.78 20.36
C THR A 102 -21.55 -13.10 21.55
N LEU A 103 -20.93 -12.10 22.17
CA LEU A 103 -20.10 -12.25 23.36
C LEU A 103 -20.88 -12.79 24.57
N ILE A 104 -22.10 -12.31 24.80
CA ILE A 104 -22.98 -12.83 25.86
C ILE A 104 -23.36 -14.30 25.57
N SER A 105 -23.58 -14.67 24.31
CA SER A 105 -23.86 -16.06 23.91
C SER A 105 -22.65 -16.97 24.09
N ILE A 106 -21.44 -16.50 23.74
CA ILE A 106 -20.16 -17.19 23.95
C ILE A 106 -19.96 -17.50 25.43
N PHE A 107 -20.16 -16.54 26.33
CA PHE A 107 -20.01 -16.81 27.77
C PHE A 107 -21.13 -17.71 28.30
N LYS A 108 -22.38 -17.58 27.82
CA LYS A 108 -23.49 -18.45 28.23
C LYS A 108 -23.32 -19.92 27.82
N SER A 109 -22.52 -20.22 26.80
CA SER A 109 -22.19 -21.61 26.43
C SER A 109 -21.01 -22.20 27.21
N GLN A 110 -20.27 -21.40 28.00
CA GLN A 110 -19.17 -21.92 28.82
C GLN A 110 -19.70 -22.52 30.13
N PRO A 111 -19.19 -23.68 30.58
CA PRO A 111 -19.44 -24.19 31.93
C PRO A 111 -18.95 -23.24 33.03
N TYR A 112 -17.88 -22.46 32.75
CA TYR A 112 -17.22 -21.56 33.70
C TYR A 112 -16.96 -20.19 33.05
N PRO A 113 -17.98 -19.33 32.89
CA PRO A 113 -17.86 -18.08 32.13
C PRO A 113 -16.85 -17.08 32.72
N ILE A 114 -16.76 -17.00 34.05
CA ILE A 114 -15.86 -16.08 34.76
C ILE A 114 -14.38 -16.49 34.61
N PRO A 115 -13.97 -17.76 34.87
CA PRO A 115 -12.63 -18.23 34.51
C PRO A 115 -12.30 -18.05 33.03
N TYR A 116 -13.22 -18.42 32.13
CA TYR A 116 -12.99 -18.30 30.69
C TYR A 116 -12.78 -16.85 30.23
N PHE A 117 -13.49 -15.88 30.81
CA PHE A 117 -13.23 -14.46 30.58
C PHE A 117 -11.81 -14.06 30.99
N HIS A 118 -11.29 -14.53 32.13
CA HIS A 118 -9.93 -14.24 32.56
C HIS A 118 -8.87 -14.88 31.67
N GLU A 119 -9.10 -16.10 31.19
CA GLU A 119 -8.24 -16.77 30.20
C GLU A 119 -8.21 -16.01 28.87
N LEU A 120 -9.39 -15.62 28.37
CA LEU A 120 -9.55 -14.85 27.13
C LEU A 120 -8.90 -13.45 27.23
N MET A 121 -9.05 -12.77 28.36
CA MET A 121 -8.37 -11.48 28.62
C MET A 121 -6.85 -11.64 28.67
N ARG A 122 -6.34 -12.67 29.37
CA ARG A 122 -4.90 -12.97 29.41
C ARG A 122 -4.35 -13.32 28.02
N PHE A 123 -5.12 -14.08 27.23
CA PHE A 123 -4.80 -14.41 25.85
C PHE A 123 -4.72 -13.14 24.99
N LYS A 124 -5.72 -12.25 25.05
CA LYS A 124 -5.70 -10.94 24.37
C LYS A 124 -4.47 -10.11 24.75
N ILE A 125 -4.19 -9.94 26.06
CA ILE A 125 -3.05 -9.14 26.55
C ILE A 125 -1.72 -9.67 26.01
N ASN A 126 -1.52 -11.00 26.03
CA ASN A 126 -0.30 -11.63 25.54
C ASN A 126 -0.10 -11.48 24.01
N ASN A 127 -1.13 -11.12 23.26
CA ASN A 127 -1.14 -11.13 21.80
C ASN A 127 -1.41 -9.77 21.14
N GLN A 128 -1.76 -8.73 21.89
CA GLN A 128 -2.07 -7.40 21.35
C GLN A 128 -0.79 -6.58 21.07
N LEU A 129 -0.76 -5.84 19.95
CA LEU A 129 0.30 -4.89 19.65
C LEU A 129 0.09 -3.52 20.33
N PRO A 130 1.17 -2.78 20.62
CA PRO A 130 1.10 -1.34 20.78
C PRO A 130 0.67 -0.68 19.45
N ASP A 131 -0.28 0.26 19.52
CA ASP A 131 -0.74 1.03 18.36
C ASP A 131 0.38 1.75 17.58
N SER A 132 1.48 2.07 18.25
CA SER A 132 2.67 2.69 17.66
C SER A 132 3.38 1.81 16.63
N SER A 133 3.31 0.47 16.76
CA SER A 133 3.84 -0.45 15.74
C SER A 133 3.02 -0.47 14.45
N LEU A 134 1.80 0.09 14.46
CA LEU A 134 0.95 0.24 13.28
C LEU A 134 1.01 1.64 12.65
N ASN A 135 1.71 2.60 13.27
CA ASN A 135 1.74 4.00 12.80
C ASN A 135 2.38 4.20 11.41
N TRP A 136 3.14 3.23 10.90
CA TRP A 136 3.73 3.27 9.55
C TRP A 136 2.74 2.85 8.44
N ILE A 137 1.55 2.39 8.80
CA ILE A 137 0.46 1.99 7.89
C ILE A 137 -0.69 3.01 7.93
N LYS A 138 -0.90 3.67 9.08
CA LYS A 138 -1.93 4.69 9.29
C LYS A 138 -1.72 5.88 8.34
N GLY A 139 -2.48 5.93 7.25
CA GLY A 139 -2.41 6.98 6.24
C GLY A 139 -1.39 6.76 5.12
N ASP A 140 -0.69 5.62 5.08
CA ASP A 140 0.20 5.24 3.97
C ASP A 140 -0.44 4.08 3.19
N LEU A 141 -1.02 4.40 2.04
CA LEU A 141 -1.69 3.45 1.16
C LEU A 141 -0.74 2.39 0.62
N ARG A 142 0.48 2.76 0.23
CA ARG A 142 1.50 1.83 -0.29
C ARG A 142 1.93 0.83 0.78
N SER A 143 2.06 1.28 2.02
CA SER A 143 2.32 0.40 3.18
C SER A 143 1.14 -0.52 3.50
N ALA A 144 -0.11 -0.02 3.40
CA ALA A 144 -1.31 -0.85 3.56
C ALA A 144 -1.45 -1.91 2.46
N LEU A 145 -1.20 -1.54 1.19
CA LEU A 145 -1.16 -2.44 0.03
C LEU A 145 -0.09 -3.52 0.15
N HIS A 146 1.10 -3.17 0.64
CA HIS A 146 2.16 -4.16 0.89
C HIS A 146 1.69 -5.22 1.89
N ILE A 147 1.12 -4.81 3.03
CA ILE A 147 0.53 -5.76 4.00
C ILE A 147 -0.60 -6.57 3.36
N ALA A 148 -1.51 -5.92 2.62
CA ALA A 148 -2.64 -6.60 1.98
C ALA A 148 -2.18 -7.72 1.03
N TYR A 149 -1.09 -7.52 0.28
CA TYR A 149 -0.46 -8.56 -0.53
C TYR A 149 0.09 -9.72 0.31
N LEU A 150 0.79 -9.44 1.43
CA LEU A 150 1.34 -10.49 2.30
C LEU A 150 0.25 -11.43 2.86
N VAL A 151 -0.99 -10.95 3.01
CA VAL A 151 -2.16 -11.72 3.51
C VAL A 151 -3.26 -11.94 2.46
N GLN A 152 -2.97 -11.75 1.16
CA GLN A 152 -4.00 -11.70 0.10
C GLN A 152 -4.89 -12.96 0.01
N GLY A 153 -4.38 -14.12 0.42
CA GLY A 153 -5.15 -15.37 0.49
C GLY A 153 -6.39 -15.32 1.41
N PHE A 154 -6.52 -14.30 2.27
CA PHE A 154 -7.71 -14.06 3.10
C PHE A 154 -8.70 -13.04 2.52
N PHE A 155 -8.27 -12.24 1.54
CA PHE A 155 -9.10 -11.22 0.91
C PHE A 155 -9.69 -11.68 -0.42
N TYR A 156 -9.55 -12.96 -0.78
CA TYR A 156 -10.00 -13.53 -2.07
C TYR A 156 -11.49 -13.37 -2.38
N ASN A 157 -12.34 -13.11 -1.37
CA ASN A 157 -13.77 -12.81 -1.49
C ASN A 157 -14.13 -11.35 -1.09
N LYS A 158 -13.15 -10.45 -0.95
CA LYS A 158 -13.35 -9.08 -0.45
C LYS A 158 -12.70 -8.04 -1.36
N THR A 159 -13.52 -7.44 -2.23
CA THR A 159 -13.15 -6.24 -2.99
C THR A 159 -13.28 -4.99 -2.12
N MET A 160 -12.27 -4.12 -2.14
CA MET A 160 -12.20 -2.86 -1.40
C MET A 160 -11.97 -1.71 -2.39
N VAL A 161 -12.72 -0.61 -2.22
CA VAL A 161 -12.76 0.50 -3.19
C VAL A 161 -12.10 1.75 -2.61
N GLY A 162 -10.95 2.09 -3.18
CA GLY A 162 -10.18 3.29 -2.85
C GLY A 162 -9.36 3.20 -1.57
N GLY A 163 -8.32 4.04 -1.48
CA GLY A 163 -7.29 3.91 -0.45
C GLY A 163 -7.79 3.96 1.00
N THR A 164 -8.81 4.79 1.27
CA THR A 164 -9.39 4.95 2.62
C THR A 164 -10.02 3.65 3.15
N GLU A 165 -10.70 2.88 2.30
CA GLU A 165 -11.32 1.62 2.72
C GLU A 165 -10.24 0.57 3.04
N LEU A 166 -9.25 0.40 2.16
CA LEU A 166 -8.15 -0.54 2.36
C LEU A 166 -7.34 -0.21 3.63
N ILE A 167 -6.94 1.05 3.83
CA ILE A 167 -6.19 1.48 5.02
C ILE A 167 -7.01 1.19 6.29
N SER A 168 -8.32 1.45 6.27
CA SER A 168 -9.22 1.14 7.38
C SER A 168 -9.31 -0.38 7.62
N HIS A 169 -9.47 -1.18 6.58
CA HIS A 169 -9.56 -2.64 6.67
C HIS A 169 -8.28 -3.25 7.26
N ILE A 170 -7.12 -2.90 6.71
CA ILE A 170 -5.81 -3.39 7.17
C ILE A 170 -5.50 -2.90 8.59
N SER A 171 -5.86 -1.66 8.93
CA SER A 171 -5.71 -1.15 10.31
C SER A 171 -6.59 -1.91 11.31
N ASN A 172 -7.84 -2.24 10.95
CA ASN A 172 -8.73 -3.03 11.79
C ASN A 172 -8.25 -4.49 11.93
N TYR A 173 -7.82 -5.11 10.83
CA TYR A 173 -7.26 -6.45 10.81
C TYR A 173 -6.02 -6.56 11.72
N LEU A 174 -5.04 -5.67 11.56
CA LEU A 174 -3.83 -5.67 12.40
C LEU A 174 -4.09 -5.21 13.85
N LYS A 175 -5.25 -4.60 14.14
CA LYS A 175 -5.63 -4.23 15.52
C LYS A 175 -6.33 -5.37 16.26
N TYR A 176 -7.25 -6.08 15.59
CA TYR A 176 -8.12 -7.08 16.24
C TYR A 176 -7.72 -8.54 15.94
N GLU A 177 -6.97 -8.78 14.88
CA GLU A 177 -6.65 -10.11 14.36
C GLU A 177 -5.15 -10.34 14.17
N ILE A 178 -4.28 -9.55 14.83
CA ILE A 178 -2.83 -9.67 14.65
C ILE A 178 -2.28 -11.08 14.93
N MET A 179 -2.96 -11.86 15.77
CA MET A 179 -2.66 -13.29 15.97
C MET A 179 -2.72 -14.08 14.65
N HIS A 180 -3.73 -13.82 13.82
CA HIS A 180 -3.88 -14.41 12.50
C HIS A 180 -2.71 -14.02 11.58
N PHE A 181 -2.37 -12.73 11.55
CA PHE A 181 -1.19 -12.21 10.85
C PHE A 181 0.13 -12.78 11.38
N ASN A 182 0.21 -13.16 12.66
CA ASN A 182 1.42 -13.69 13.28
C ASN A 182 1.58 -15.21 13.15
N TYR A 183 0.49 -15.98 12.98
CA TYR A 183 0.52 -17.44 12.91
C TYR A 183 0.25 -18.04 11.52
N THR A 184 -0.26 -17.26 10.55
CA THR A 184 -0.40 -17.75 9.16
C THR A 184 0.93 -17.65 8.40
N PRO A 185 1.24 -18.58 7.48
CA PRO A 185 2.07 -18.28 6.30
C PRO A 185 1.72 -16.94 5.64
N LEU A 186 2.73 -16.20 5.17
CA LEU A 186 2.55 -14.95 4.43
C LEU A 186 3.15 -15.08 3.03
N THR A 187 2.60 -14.38 2.04
CA THR A 187 3.19 -14.31 0.69
C THR A 187 4.41 -13.39 0.69
N LEU A 188 5.50 -13.83 1.32
CA LEU A 188 6.74 -13.05 1.45
C LEU A 188 7.48 -12.91 0.10
N PRO A 189 7.77 -11.68 -0.37
CA PRO A 189 8.65 -11.47 -1.51
C PRO A 189 10.09 -11.95 -1.26
N TYR A 190 10.73 -12.45 -2.30
CA TYR A 190 12.14 -12.86 -2.24
C TYR A 190 13.08 -11.65 -2.34
N TYR A 191 13.48 -11.11 -1.20
CA TYR A 191 14.32 -9.92 -1.08
C TYR A 191 15.80 -10.22 -0.81
N ALA A 192 16.69 -9.41 -1.40
CA ALA A 192 18.14 -9.48 -1.16
C ALA A 192 18.54 -9.19 0.29
N ASN A 193 17.79 -8.31 0.97
CA ASN A 193 18.08 -7.84 2.33
C ASN A 193 17.06 -8.39 3.34
N TYR A 194 16.93 -9.72 3.41
CA TYR A 194 16.07 -10.37 4.39
C TYR A 194 16.63 -10.26 5.82
N VAL A 195 15.76 -10.15 6.82
CA VAL A 195 16.13 -10.12 8.25
C VAL A 195 15.65 -11.41 8.90
N VAL A 196 16.60 -12.26 9.31
CA VAL A 196 16.34 -13.61 9.84
C VAL A 196 15.56 -13.58 11.17
N GLU A 197 14.66 -14.54 11.35
CA GLU A 197 13.76 -14.59 12.50
C GLU A 197 14.45 -15.02 13.80
N ASN A 198 14.27 -14.21 14.84
CA ASN A 198 14.43 -14.63 16.23
C ASN A 198 13.03 -14.92 16.79
N ASN A 199 12.83 -16.13 17.30
CA ASN A 199 11.53 -16.53 17.85
C ASN A 199 11.21 -15.78 19.14
N LEU A 200 10.05 -15.09 19.14
CA LEU A 200 9.46 -14.27 20.21
C LEU A 200 10.12 -12.89 20.41
N PRO A 201 9.33 -11.82 20.71
CA PRO A 201 7.88 -11.78 20.92
C PRO A 201 7.08 -11.43 19.66
N LEU A 202 5.75 -11.49 19.72
CA LEU A 202 4.83 -11.26 18.59
C LEU A 202 4.95 -9.89 17.89
N ILE A 203 5.43 -8.87 18.59
CA ILE A 203 5.77 -7.55 18.01
C ILE A 203 6.90 -7.65 16.95
N TRP A 204 7.73 -8.68 17.02
CA TRP A 204 8.88 -8.85 16.14
C TRP A 204 8.48 -9.06 14.68
N ARG A 205 7.39 -9.81 14.40
CA ARG A 205 6.98 -10.10 13.01
C ARG A 205 6.57 -8.84 12.24
N ILE A 206 5.76 -7.97 12.84
CA ILE A 206 5.33 -6.71 12.21
C ILE A 206 6.49 -5.72 12.09
N GLU A 207 7.38 -5.61 13.08
CA GLU A 207 8.55 -4.73 13.03
C GLU A 207 9.62 -5.22 12.04
N THR A 208 9.75 -6.54 11.84
CA THR A 208 10.59 -7.12 10.79
C THR A 208 10.01 -6.90 9.41
N ILE A 209 8.70 -7.14 9.19
CA ILE A 209 8.05 -6.86 7.90
C ILE A 209 8.18 -5.39 7.53
N LYS A 210 7.94 -4.47 8.48
CA LYS A 210 8.21 -3.03 8.37
C LYS A 210 9.67 -2.73 7.99
N SER A 211 10.64 -3.31 8.70
CA SER A 211 12.08 -3.13 8.44
C SER A 211 12.49 -3.63 7.04
N VAL A 212 11.99 -4.80 6.65
CA VAL A 212 12.22 -5.42 5.34
C VAL A 212 11.57 -4.58 4.23
N TYR A 213 10.32 -4.13 4.39
CA TYR A 213 9.64 -3.23 3.46
C TYR A 213 10.43 -1.94 3.24
N PHE A 214 10.74 -1.17 4.30
CA PHE A 214 11.47 0.09 4.16
C PHE A 214 12.89 -0.07 3.59
N ARG A 215 13.56 -1.21 3.80
CA ARG A 215 14.86 -1.54 3.18
C ARG A 215 14.76 -1.85 1.68
N ASN A 216 13.60 -2.33 1.21
CA ASN A 216 13.42 -2.86 -0.14
C ASN A 216 12.44 -2.04 -1.02
N ARG A 217 12.00 -0.85 -0.57
CA ARG A 217 11.19 0.09 -1.38
C ARG A 217 11.93 0.58 -2.64
N THR A 218 11.18 0.67 -3.74
CA THR A 218 11.63 1.07 -5.09
C THR A 218 12.02 2.54 -5.28
N ASP A 219 11.95 3.39 -4.24
CA ASP A 219 12.07 4.86 -4.32
C ASP A 219 13.35 5.39 -5.03
N ARG A 220 14.42 4.57 -5.09
CA ARG A 220 15.67 4.90 -5.80
C ARG A 220 15.63 4.53 -7.28
N GLU A 221 14.93 3.45 -7.61
CA GLU A 221 14.91 2.77 -8.92
C GLU A 221 13.85 3.42 -9.84
N ILE A 222 12.71 3.83 -9.27
CA ILE A 222 11.51 4.23 -10.00
C ILE A 222 11.40 5.73 -10.31
N LYS A 223 12.44 6.54 -10.05
CA LYS A 223 12.45 8.03 -10.15
C LYS A 223 12.01 8.63 -11.49
N TRP A 224 11.93 7.83 -12.55
CA TRP A 224 11.47 8.22 -13.88
C TRP A 224 9.94 8.23 -14.00
N LEU A 225 9.23 7.48 -13.14
CA LEU A 225 7.79 7.57 -12.91
C LEU A 225 7.49 8.78 -12.01
N LYS A 226 6.43 9.52 -12.31
CA LYS A 226 6.02 10.75 -11.64
C LYS A 226 4.63 10.60 -11.03
N GLY A 227 4.49 10.99 -9.76
CA GLY A 227 3.21 10.96 -9.04
C GLY A 227 2.22 12.05 -9.47
N ASP A 228 2.70 13.02 -10.25
CA ASP A 228 2.01 14.19 -10.79
C ASP A 228 1.75 14.10 -12.31
N ASP A 229 2.20 13.04 -12.99
CA ASP A 229 1.95 12.77 -14.42
C ASP A 229 0.82 11.72 -14.56
N SER A 230 -0.41 12.19 -14.73
CA SER A 230 -1.61 11.34 -14.85
C SER A 230 -1.49 10.31 -15.97
N ASP A 231 -0.93 10.72 -17.11
CA ASP A 231 -0.89 9.93 -18.32
C ASP A 231 0.16 8.81 -18.17
N GLN A 232 1.28 9.12 -17.51
CA GLN A 232 2.28 8.13 -17.14
C GLN A 232 1.79 7.14 -16.09
N ILE A 233 0.97 7.59 -15.11
CA ILE A 233 0.37 6.72 -14.09
C ILE A 233 -0.66 5.78 -14.71
N GLU A 234 -1.58 6.29 -15.54
CA GLU A 234 -2.56 5.47 -16.25
C GLU A 234 -1.86 4.48 -17.19
N TRP A 235 -0.84 4.92 -17.93
CA TRP A 235 -0.03 4.04 -18.76
C TRP A 235 0.66 2.94 -17.94
N ALA A 236 1.26 3.27 -16.80
CA ALA A 236 1.98 2.30 -15.96
C ALA A 236 1.04 1.32 -15.27
N TYR A 237 -0.16 1.75 -14.87
CA TYR A 237 -1.22 0.87 -14.37
C TYR A 237 -1.59 -0.18 -15.43
N ASN A 238 -1.98 0.27 -16.63
CA ASN A 238 -2.39 -0.60 -17.74
C ASN A 238 -1.23 -1.48 -18.27
N TYR A 239 0.03 -1.06 -18.11
CA TYR A 239 1.19 -1.87 -18.47
C TYR A 239 1.34 -3.09 -17.55
N LEU A 240 1.16 -2.90 -16.24
CA LEU A 240 1.33 -3.93 -15.21
C LEU A 240 0.11 -4.86 -15.09
N SER A 241 -1.10 -4.35 -15.34
CA SER A 241 -2.37 -5.09 -15.34
C SER A 241 -2.66 -5.89 -16.62
N SER A 242 -1.68 -6.03 -17.52
CA SER A 242 -1.89 -6.72 -18.79
C SER A 242 -1.67 -8.23 -18.67
N ASP A 243 -2.54 -9.02 -19.30
CA ASP A 243 -2.56 -10.51 -19.27
C ASP A 243 -1.22 -11.17 -19.67
N LYS A 244 -0.33 -10.41 -20.30
CA LYS A 244 0.99 -10.85 -20.77
C LYS A 244 2.12 -10.59 -19.76
N ARG A 245 1.80 -10.01 -18.59
CA ARG A 245 2.76 -9.66 -17.54
C ARG A 245 2.27 -10.07 -16.17
N ASP A 246 1.03 -9.74 -15.82
CA ASP A 246 0.45 -10.04 -14.52
C ASP A 246 1.36 -9.61 -13.35
N HIS A 247 1.63 -8.29 -13.29
CA HIS A 247 2.53 -7.69 -12.29
C HIS A 247 1.82 -6.77 -11.30
N LEU A 248 0.53 -6.48 -11.51
CA LEU A 248 -0.26 -5.68 -10.59
C LEU A 248 -0.71 -6.56 -9.42
N ILE A 249 -0.38 -6.18 -8.18
CA ILE A 249 -0.87 -6.91 -7.00
C ILE A 249 -2.35 -6.67 -6.77
N LEU A 250 -3.00 -7.59 -6.04
CA LEU A 250 -4.35 -7.39 -5.48
C LEU A 250 -5.42 -7.08 -6.54
N GLN A 251 -5.25 -7.60 -7.76
CA GLN A 251 -6.31 -7.67 -8.75
C GLN A 251 -7.56 -8.33 -8.14
N ASP A 252 -8.74 -7.81 -8.49
CA ASP A 252 -10.07 -8.10 -7.91
C ASP A 252 -10.27 -7.80 -6.41
N ILE A 253 -9.19 -7.69 -5.62
CA ILE A 253 -9.20 -7.37 -4.18
C ILE A 253 -9.20 -5.86 -3.93
N PHE A 254 -8.46 -5.06 -4.71
CA PHE A 254 -8.37 -3.61 -4.54
C PHE A 254 -8.68 -2.87 -5.85
N ILE A 255 -9.72 -2.03 -5.81
CA ILE A 255 -10.10 -1.14 -6.91
C ILE A 255 -9.62 0.28 -6.57
N PRO A 256 -8.59 0.83 -7.25
CA PRO A 256 -8.15 2.19 -7.00
C PRO A 256 -9.20 3.21 -7.46
N SER A 257 -9.53 4.17 -6.61
CA SER A 257 -10.56 5.19 -6.85
C SER A 257 -10.01 6.51 -7.42
N SER A 258 -8.69 6.68 -7.39
CA SER A 258 -8.00 7.91 -7.79
C SER A 258 -6.66 7.62 -8.51
N ILE A 259 -6.09 8.66 -9.13
CA ILE A 259 -4.72 8.62 -9.69
C ILE A 259 -3.68 8.36 -8.60
N GLU A 260 -3.88 8.89 -7.39
CA GLU A 260 -3.02 8.63 -6.24
C GLU A 260 -3.10 7.17 -5.77
N ASP A 261 -4.30 6.58 -5.76
CA ASP A 261 -4.48 5.15 -5.47
C ASP A 261 -3.74 4.27 -6.50
N LYS A 262 -3.89 4.59 -7.80
CA LYS A 262 -3.17 3.89 -8.89
C LYS A 262 -1.65 4.02 -8.73
N TYR A 263 -1.15 5.21 -8.43
CA TYR A 263 0.29 5.45 -8.22
C TYR A 263 0.84 4.64 -7.03
N ASN A 264 0.14 4.63 -5.89
CA ASN A 264 0.53 3.82 -4.73
C ASN A 264 0.46 2.32 -5.04
N LEU A 265 -0.52 1.85 -5.83
CA LEU A 265 -0.64 0.47 -6.27
C LEU A 265 0.48 0.04 -7.22
N ILE A 266 0.86 0.88 -8.18
CA ILE A 266 2.02 0.65 -9.06
C ILE A 266 3.30 0.51 -8.22
N LEU A 267 3.52 1.41 -7.26
CA LEU A 267 4.69 1.39 -6.39
C LEU A 267 4.72 0.15 -5.48
N ALA A 268 3.59 -0.21 -4.86
CA ALA A 268 3.49 -1.42 -4.04
C ALA A 268 3.68 -2.70 -4.87
N SER A 269 3.18 -2.72 -6.11
CA SER A 269 3.39 -3.83 -7.06
C SER A 269 4.87 -4.03 -7.38
N LEU A 270 5.59 -2.94 -7.68
CA LEU A 270 7.04 -3.01 -7.95
C LEU A 270 7.85 -3.32 -6.68
N ASP A 271 7.36 -2.93 -5.49
CA ASP A 271 8.00 -3.25 -4.20
C ASP A 271 7.96 -4.74 -3.87
N VAL A 272 6.97 -5.52 -4.33
CA VAL A 272 6.92 -6.97 -4.10
C VAL A 272 7.68 -7.80 -5.15
N LEU A 273 8.12 -7.18 -6.25
CA LEU A 273 9.01 -7.86 -7.20
C LEU A 273 10.38 -8.10 -6.57
N SER A 274 10.96 -9.28 -6.82
CA SER A 274 12.26 -9.68 -6.27
C SER A 274 13.39 -8.75 -6.69
N ASN A 275 14.16 -8.27 -5.72
CA ASN A 275 15.34 -7.44 -5.92
C ASN A 275 16.67 -8.18 -5.71
N ALA A 276 16.65 -9.50 -5.43
CA ALA A 276 17.85 -10.32 -5.37
C ALA A 276 18.46 -10.52 -6.78
N LYS A 277 19.80 -10.55 -6.88
CA LYS A 277 20.52 -10.82 -8.14
C LYS A 277 20.10 -12.16 -8.75
N TYR A 278 20.35 -12.34 -10.05
CA TYR A 278 20.07 -13.56 -10.84
C TYR A 278 18.59 -13.91 -11.02
N THR A 279 17.69 -13.38 -10.18
CA THR A 279 16.27 -13.75 -10.15
C THR A 279 15.49 -13.44 -11.42
N TYR A 280 15.97 -12.55 -12.30
CA TYR A 280 15.33 -12.37 -13.59
C TYR A 280 15.42 -13.65 -14.44
N GLU A 281 16.62 -14.20 -14.59
CA GLU A 281 16.84 -15.35 -15.47
C GLU A 281 16.41 -16.66 -14.83
N THR A 282 16.57 -16.83 -13.51
CA THR A 282 16.12 -18.08 -12.85
C THR A 282 14.60 -18.22 -12.87
N LEU A 283 13.85 -17.14 -12.65
CA LEU A 283 12.38 -17.15 -12.71
C LEU A 283 11.83 -17.22 -14.15
N THR A 284 12.52 -16.62 -15.14
CA THR A 284 12.03 -16.65 -16.54
C THR A 284 12.44 -17.90 -17.31
N LYS A 285 13.50 -18.60 -16.90
CA LYS A 285 13.99 -19.85 -17.51
C LYS A 285 13.70 -21.11 -16.66
N ASN A 286 13.11 -20.96 -15.47
CA ASN A 286 12.91 -22.03 -14.48
C ASN A 286 14.21 -22.77 -14.12
N ILE A 287 15.30 -22.03 -13.86
CA ILE A 287 16.59 -22.61 -13.46
C ILE A 287 16.57 -22.92 -11.96
N ASP A 288 16.81 -24.19 -11.60
CA ASP A 288 17.03 -24.61 -10.22
C ASP A 288 18.45 -24.21 -9.77
N MET A 289 18.54 -23.25 -8.87
CA MET A 289 19.80 -22.77 -8.28
C MET A 289 20.47 -23.80 -7.33
N SER A 290 19.82 -24.94 -7.06
CA SER A 290 20.38 -26.05 -6.30
C SER A 290 20.96 -27.18 -7.16
N ASP A 291 20.77 -27.15 -8.49
CA ASP A 291 21.39 -28.08 -9.42
C ASP A 291 22.90 -27.76 -9.60
N PRO A 292 23.82 -28.66 -9.21
CA PRO A 292 25.26 -28.42 -9.27
C PRO A 292 25.83 -28.43 -10.71
N THR A 293 25.01 -28.67 -11.73
CA THR A 293 25.39 -28.58 -13.16
C THR A 293 25.11 -27.20 -13.77
N VAL A 294 24.44 -26.29 -13.05
CA VAL A 294 24.14 -24.94 -13.51
C VAL A 294 25.39 -24.06 -13.42
N ASP A 295 25.84 -23.56 -14.58
CA ASP A 295 26.89 -22.54 -14.66
C ASP A 295 26.36 -21.18 -14.18
N LEU A 296 26.61 -20.87 -12.90
CA LEU A 296 26.25 -19.61 -12.26
C LEU A 296 27.00 -18.39 -12.83
N GLU A 297 28.18 -18.56 -13.45
CA GLU A 297 28.92 -17.45 -14.07
C GLU A 297 28.27 -17.01 -15.39
N SER A 298 27.50 -17.90 -16.04
CA SER A 298 26.70 -17.57 -17.23
C SER A 298 25.41 -16.77 -16.93
N ILE A 299 24.98 -16.67 -15.67
CA ILE A 299 23.69 -16.05 -15.31
C ILE A 299 23.86 -14.55 -15.06
N SER A 300 23.01 -13.75 -15.71
CA SER A 300 23.01 -12.30 -15.61
C SER A 300 22.75 -11.82 -14.17
N GLU A 301 23.62 -10.96 -13.63
CA GLU A 301 23.51 -10.36 -12.28
C GLU A 301 22.34 -9.35 -12.10
N ILE A 302 21.23 -9.52 -12.81
CA ILE A 302 20.06 -8.63 -12.77
C ILE A 302 18.90 -9.25 -11.98
N SER A 303 18.28 -8.44 -11.13
CA SER A 303 17.09 -8.85 -10.38
C SER A 303 15.83 -8.75 -11.24
N TYR A 304 14.84 -9.59 -10.93
CA TYR A 304 13.57 -9.59 -11.66
C TYR A 304 12.95 -8.19 -11.70
N ARG A 305 12.85 -7.53 -10.53
CA ARG A 305 12.39 -6.15 -10.40
C ARG A 305 13.16 -5.17 -11.29
N ALA A 306 14.50 -5.19 -11.24
CA ALA A 306 15.31 -4.24 -11.99
C ALA A 306 15.04 -4.34 -13.50
N LYS A 307 14.89 -5.57 -14.02
CA LYS A 307 14.55 -5.79 -15.42
C LYS A 307 13.11 -5.39 -15.77
N ILE A 308 12.14 -5.62 -14.88
CA ILE A 308 10.78 -5.10 -15.08
C ILE A 308 10.76 -3.56 -15.09
N ILE A 309 11.48 -2.88 -14.21
CA ILE A 309 11.54 -1.40 -14.18
C ILE A 309 12.27 -0.83 -15.42
N GLU A 310 13.30 -1.52 -15.91
CA GLU A 310 13.98 -1.18 -17.18
C GLU A 310 13.01 -1.31 -18.37
N ASN A 311 12.34 -2.45 -18.51
CA ASN A 311 11.30 -2.70 -19.52
C ASN A 311 10.11 -1.71 -19.40
N MET A 312 9.80 -1.32 -18.15
CA MET A 312 9.04 -0.13 -17.72
C MET A 312 9.42 1.11 -18.53
N LYS A 313 10.58 1.65 -18.19
CA LYS A 313 11.13 2.92 -18.68
C LYS A 313 11.27 2.95 -20.21
N ASP A 314 11.76 1.86 -20.80
CA ASP A 314 11.98 1.75 -22.25
C ASP A 314 10.68 1.71 -23.05
N ALA A 315 9.63 1.09 -22.51
CA ALA A 315 8.32 1.10 -23.14
C ALA A 315 7.62 2.46 -22.99
N TRP A 316 7.76 3.14 -21.83
CA TRP A 316 7.29 4.51 -21.67
C TRP A 316 8.00 5.48 -22.61
N ALA A 317 9.31 5.36 -22.80
CA ALA A 317 10.06 6.21 -23.73
C ALA A 317 9.55 6.08 -25.18
N LYS A 318 9.15 4.87 -25.59
CA LYS A 318 8.55 4.60 -26.91
C LYS A 318 7.11 5.12 -26.99
N PHE A 319 6.28 4.88 -25.96
CA PHE A 319 4.89 5.32 -25.92
C PHE A 319 4.74 6.85 -25.84
N SER A 320 5.51 7.51 -24.98
CA SER A 320 5.48 8.97 -24.83
C SER A 320 6.05 9.72 -26.04
N THR A 321 6.90 9.08 -26.86
CA THR A 321 7.29 9.62 -28.17
C THR A 321 6.25 9.32 -29.25
N SER A 322 5.57 8.17 -29.24
CA SER A 322 4.46 7.88 -30.17
C SER A 322 3.17 8.65 -29.87
N ASN A 323 2.93 9.11 -28.64
CA ASN A 323 1.77 9.95 -28.33
C ASN A 323 2.04 11.45 -28.53
N LYS A 324 3.30 11.90 -28.38
CA LYS A 324 3.70 13.26 -28.79
C LYS A 324 3.79 13.40 -30.31
N ASN A 325 4.06 12.28 -31.00
CA ASN A 325 3.83 12.12 -32.41
C ASN A 325 2.51 11.35 -32.64
N GLU A 326 1.36 11.91 -32.22
CA GLU A 326 0.08 11.53 -32.85
C GLU A 326 0.13 11.96 -34.32
N ASP A 327 0.74 11.09 -35.11
CA ASP A 327 1.38 11.46 -36.36
C ASP A 327 0.37 11.31 -37.51
N LEU A 328 0.00 12.42 -38.11
CA LEU A 328 -0.77 12.45 -39.37
C LEU A 328 0.05 11.93 -40.57
N SER A 329 1.20 11.26 -40.34
CA SER A 329 2.16 10.86 -41.37
C SER A 329 1.70 9.69 -42.25
N GLU A 330 0.81 8.82 -41.79
CA GLU A 330 0.13 7.84 -42.65
C GLU A 330 -1.00 8.49 -43.48
N VAL A 331 -0.65 9.52 -44.26
CA VAL A 331 -1.45 10.00 -45.40
C VAL A 331 -1.49 8.89 -46.45
N LYS A 332 -2.43 7.95 -46.31
CA LYS A 332 -2.53 6.76 -47.15
C LYS A 332 -2.89 7.12 -48.60
N ILE A 333 -1.88 7.05 -49.46
CA ILE A 333 -2.00 7.33 -50.88
C ILE A 333 -2.73 6.16 -51.55
N TYR A 334 -3.78 6.48 -52.31
CA TYR A 334 -4.49 5.49 -53.13
C TYR A 334 -3.52 4.85 -54.13
N LYS A 335 -3.50 3.51 -54.22
CA LYS A 335 -2.56 2.74 -55.07
C LYS A 335 -2.43 3.26 -56.51
N LYS A 336 -3.53 3.72 -57.11
CA LYS A 336 -3.58 4.34 -58.46
C LYS A 336 -2.78 5.65 -58.62
N ASN A 337 -2.39 6.29 -57.52
CA ASN A 337 -1.61 7.54 -57.50
C ASN A 337 -0.14 7.28 -57.15
N GLN A 338 0.27 6.05 -56.80
CA GLN A 338 1.64 5.77 -56.34
C GLN A 338 2.65 6.01 -57.46
N ASP A 339 2.41 5.47 -58.65
CA ASP A 339 3.28 5.63 -59.81
C ASP A 339 3.47 7.13 -60.17
N GLN A 340 2.44 7.95 -59.94
CA GLN A 340 2.50 9.40 -60.15
C GLN A 340 3.37 10.09 -59.10
N LEU A 341 3.26 9.73 -57.82
CA LEU A 341 4.13 10.24 -56.77
C LEU A 341 5.59 9.86 -57.03
N ASP A 342 5.86 8.60 -57.35
CA ASP A 342 7.20 8.08 -57.63
C ASP A 342 7.85 8.80 -58.82
N SER A 343 7.07 9.12 -59.87
CA SER A 343 7.51 9.97 -60.98
C SER A 343 7.86 11.39 -60.53
N ILE A 344 7.04 12.01 -59.67
CA ILE A 344 7.29 13.37 -59.14
C ILE A 344 8.52 13.39 -58.22
N MET A 345 8.70 12.37 -57.37
CA MET A 345 9.87 12.20 -56.50
C MET A 345 11.17 12.09 -57.31
N LYS A 346 11.16 11.27 -58.38
CA LYS A 346 12.29 11.15 -59.32
C LYS A 346 12.58 12.47 -60.03
N ALA A 347 11.56 13.14 -60.56
CA ALA A 347 11.72 14.42 -61.26
C ALA A 347 12.21 15.58 -60.36
N LYS A 348 11.86 15.57 -59.07
CA LYS A 348 12.28 16.57 -58.08
C LYS A 348 13.53 16.20 -57.27
N GLY A 349 14.07 14.98 -57.41
CA GLY A 349 15.18 14.48 -56.60
C GLY A 349 14.91 14.51 -55.09
N THR A 350 13.67 14.20 -54.66
CA THR A 350 13.22 14.44 -53.28
C THR A 350 12.25 13.38 -52.75
N THR A 351 12.00 13.37 -51.43
CA THR A 351 11.19 12.35 -50.75
C THR A 351 9.68 12.63 -50.83
N ALA A 352 8.86 11.58 -50.69
CA ALA A 352 7.40 11.66 -50.68
C ALA A 352 6.89 12.77 -49.74
N ASN A 353 7.34 12.77 -48.48
CA ASN A 353 6.93 13.75 -47.47
C ASN A 353 7.26 15.18 -47.93
N LYS A 354 8.44 15.43 -48.51
CA LYS A 354 8.81 16.75 -49.05
C LYS A 354 7.94 17.16 -50.25
N VAL A 355 7.53 16.22 -51.10
CA VAL A 355 6.56 16.49 -52.18
C VAL A 355 5.20 16.88 -51.60
N ILE A 356 4.70 16.12 -50.61
CA ILE A 356 3.40 16.31 -49.98
C ILE A 356 3.35 17.64 -49.22
N SER A 357 4.34 17.95 -48.38
CA SER A 357 4.43 19.24 -47.66
C SER A 357 4.46 20.42 -48.64
N GLN A 358 5.22 20.35 -49.73
CA GLN A 358 5.21 21.40 -50.76
C GLN A 358 3.84 21.57 -51.43
N ILE A 359 3.09 20.49 -51.67
CA ILE A 359 1.74 20.59 -52.23
C ILE A 359 0.79 21.25 -51.23
N ILE A 360 0.82 20.82 -49.96
CA ILE A 360 0.00 21.39 -48.88
C ILE A 360 0.30 22.89 -48.72
N GLU A 361 1.57 23.28 -48.64
CA GLU A 361 1.98 24.69 -48.56
C GLU A 361 1.48 25.51 -49.76
N ASN A 362 1.60 24.98 -50.98
CA ASN A 362 1.24 25.72 -52.19
C ASN A 362 -0.27 25.89 -52.34
N GLU A 363 -1.07 24.85 -52.07
CA GLU A 363 -2.53 24.99 -52.08
C GLU A 363 -3.04 25.82 -50.89
N TYR A 364 -2.42 25.72 -49.70
CA TYR A 364 -2.74 26.62 -48.59
C TYR A 364 -2.51 28.09 -48.97
N LYS A 365 -1.35 28.42 -49.56
CA LYS A 365 -1.04 29.78 -50.05
C LYS A 365 -2.08 30.24 -51.10
N LYS A 366 -2.46 29.39 -52.05
CA LYS A 366 -3.49 29.71 -53.07
C LYS A 366 -4.90 29.94 -52.50
N VAL A 367 -5.29 29.19 -51.46
CA VAL A 367 -6.65 29.26 -50.89
C VAL A 367 -6.77 30.39 -49.87
N PHE A 368 -5.72 30.66 -49.10
CA PHE A 368 -5.79 31.55 -47.94
C PHE A 368 -5.02 32.89 -48.08
N ASN A 369 -4.07 33.04 -49.01
CA ASN A 369 -3.51 34.37 -49.31
C ASN A 369 -4.31 35.05 -50.42
N LYS A 370 -5.01 36.14 -50.07
CA LYS A 370 -5.36 37.20 -51.04
C LYS A 370 -4.32 38.31 -50.94
N ASN A 371 -3.40 38.33 -51.92
CA ASN A 371 -2.27 39.26 -52.08
C ASN A 371 -1.28 39.22 -50.91
#